data_AF-A0A6J4XGL0-F1
#
_entry.id   AF-A0A6J4XGL0-F1
#
_cell.length_a   1.000
_cell.length_b   1.000
_cell.length_c   1.000
_cell.angle_alpha   90.00
_cell.angle_beta   90.00
_cell.angle_gamma   90.00
#
_symmetry.space_group_name_H-M   'P 1'
#
loop_
_entity.id
_entity.type
_entity.pdbx_description
1 polymer ?
#
loop_
_entity_poly.entity_id
_entity_poly.type
_entity_poly.pdbx_seq_one_letter_code
_entity_poly.pdbx_strand_id
1 'polypeptide(L)'
;MNIPRILSASHPAVILFLGLTIAQVLATIQVYLSNLGLYNTLSTVASAGYLAIPNKQVMVSLPEISSAFWGGLFFTFTIGAGISLAAMAAAWLWVRLFVRKRSVLAFVGIVWAGLLILVNGNGFSLMPTLYFLLIAPAVFALTAKRESVPDSQSDRIRRLVHLIPIPLLALLWFTQFDNTMFLDLRDNLLLSNKYGRTFSKFYYTYTLYPAEAFKALNQKTIKTGNIKNIQSRSMNQRIGKRLLASDYLPLSDATDVDLIILQNNDYLIFQSDNRQAFQIPIDQFFNDSRNVLQRFSEEGDRHAIFRQYTFLSLLIGFPVSLYMIIHAVFYYLGYFLIGRSTSALTASITCLLIGIVVLIYFQSNRSRSIPIQNIAESLASDHWPTRVAALKMIEQKKLEIAGYRPYPALKRNRPPQERYWLVRTLALSRRPDNLGILLEYLNDDNLNVRTMAYYSLGLRGNPRAIRPIISKIEKSDNWYEQVYAYKALRALGWMQTKSH
;
A
#
# COMPACT_ATOMS: atom_id res chain seq x y z
N MET A 1 -20.86 32.50 28.85
CA MET A 1 -19.79 32.16 27.89
C MET A 1 -20.23 30.93 27.10
N ASN A 2 -20.72 31.11 25.88
CA ASN A 2 -21.16 29.98 25.04
C ASN A 2 -19.94 29.22 24.55
N ILE A 3 -19.66 28.06 25.14
CA ILE A 3 -18.66 27.14 24.61
C ILE A 3 -19.06 26.86 23.15
N PRO A 4 -18.18 27.11 22.17
CA PRO A 4 -18.49 26.81 20.78
C PRO A 4 -18.83 25.32 20.68
N ARG A 5 -19.87 24.95 19.90
CA ARG A 5 -20.26 23.55 19.62
C ARG A 5 -19.09 22.67 19.09
N ILE A 6 -17.90 23.23 18.88
CA ILE A 6 -16.59 22.57 18.78
C ILE A 6 -16.40 21.48 19.84
N LEU A 7 -16.72 21.78 21.11
CA LEU A 7 -16.50 20.88 22.24
C LEU A 7 -17.73 20.05 22.60
N SER A 8 -18.84 20.17 21.85
CA SER A 8 -19.93 19.24 22.04
C SER A 8 -19.54 17.91 21.41
N ALA A 9 -19.58 16.83 22.20
CA ALA A 9 -19.30 15.45 21.79
C ALA A 9 -20.18 14.91 20.62
N SER A 10 -20.93 15.79 19.95
CA SER A 10 -21.91 15.55 18.90
C SER A 10 -21.55 16.17 17.55
N HIS A 11 -20.38 16.80 17.36
CA HIS A 11 -19.97 17.24 16.01
C HIS A 11 -19.53 16.04 15.13
N PRO A 12 -19.97 15.93 13.86
CA PRO A 12 -19.67 14.74 13.05
C PRO A 12 -18.17 14.53 12.81
N ALA A 13 -17.38 15.60 12.68
CA ALA A 13 -15.92 15.48 12.60
C ALA A 13 -15.28 14.94 13.90
N VAL A 14 -15.85 15.26 15.07
CA VAL A 14 -15.37 14.73 16.36
C VAL A 14 -15.70 13.25 16.48
N ILE A 15 -16.89 12.83 16.02
CA ILE A 15 -17.28 11.42 15.98
C ILE A 15 -16.36 10.63 15.02
N LEU A 16 -16.07 11.18 13.83
CA LEU A 16 -15.10 10.59 12.90
C LEU A 16 -13.73 10.49 13.56
N PHE A 17 -13.25 11.55 14.21
CA PHE A 17 -11.96 11.57 14.89
C PHE A 17 -11.86 10.52 16.01
N LEU A 18 -12.94 10.28 16.77
CA LEU A 18 -12.98 9.19 17.74
C LEU A 18 -12.80 7.81 17.05
N GLY A 19 -13.52 7.57 15.97
CA GLY A 19 -13.40 6.34 15.18
C GLY A 19 -11.97 6.14 14.65
N LEU A 20 -11.36 7.20 14.11
CA LEU A 20 -9.96 7.20 13.65
C LEU A 20 -8.98 6.99 14.82
N THR A 21 -9.26 7.52 16.01
CA THR A 21 -8.40 7.33 17.19
C THR A 21 -8.41 5.87 17.65
N ILE A 22 -9.60 5.25 17.74
CA ILE A 22 -9.73 3.81 18.03
C ILE A 22 -9.00 2.99 16.95
N ALA A 23 -9.20 3.35 15.68
CA ALA A 23 -8.51 2.70 14.57
C ALA A 23 -6.98 2.81 14.66
N GLN A 24 -6.45 3.96 15.08
CA GLN A 24 -5.02 4.19 15.21
C GLN A 24 -4.40 3.37 16.35
N VAL A 25 -5.10 3.22 17.47
CA VAL A 25 -4.65 2.33 18.55
C VAL A 25 -4.57 0.88 18.04
N LEU A 26 -5.63 0.39 17.41
CA LEU A 26 -5.66 -0.96 16.84
C LEU A 26 -4.60 -1.15 15.75
N ALA A 27 -4.42 -0.16 14.88
CA ALA A 27 -3.45 -0.21 13.79
C ALA A 27 -2.03 -0.27 14.31
N THR A 28 -1.71 0.54 15.32
CA THR A 28 -0.39 0.54 15.95
C THR A 28 -0.11 -0.82 16.56
N ILE A 29 -1.07 -1.42 17.29
CA ILE A 29 -0.91 -2.76 17.87
C ILE A 29 -0.74 -3.82 16.78
N GLN A 30 -1.59 -3.82 15.74
CA GLN A 30 -1.51 -4.79 14.65
C GLN A 30 -0.15 -4.75 13.94
N VAL A 31 0.32 -3.55 13.58
CA VAL A 31 1.60 -3.39 12.89
C VAL A 31 2.75 -3.76 13.82
N TYR A 32 2.68 -3.39 15.10
CA TYR A 32 3.70 -3.73 16.09
C TYR A 32 3.86 -5.26 16.25
N LEU A 33 2.76 -5.99 16.43
CA LEU A 33 2.80 -7.45 16.52
C LEU A 33 3.33 -8.10 15.25
N SER A 34 2.93 -7.59 14.08
CA SER A 34 3.47 -8.05 12.80
C SER A 34 4.98 -7.82 12.69
N ASN A 35 5.46 -6.65 13.15
CA ASN A 35 6.88 -6.32 13.09
C ASN A 35 7.71 -7.21 14.01
N LEU A 36 7.22 -7.53 15.22
CA LEU A 36 7.88 -8.48 16.12
C LEU A 36 7.98 -9.87 15.50
N GLY A 37 6.89 -10.34 14.88
CA GLY A 37 6.88 -11.60 14.14
C GLY A 37 7.92 -11.60 13.01
N LEU A 38 7.92 -10.54 12.19
CA LEU A 38 8.91 -10.39 11.11
C LEU A 38 10.35 -10.34 11.65
N TYR A 39 10.60 -9.62 12.74
CA TYR A 39 11.93 -9.55 13.36
C TYR A 39 12.44 -10.94 13.78
N ASN A 40 11.59 -11.76 14.40
CA ASN A 40 11.94 -13.12 14.79
C ASN A 40 12.21 -14.01 13.56
N THR A 41 11.36 -13.92 12.54
CA THR A 41 11.55 -14.66 11.28
C THR A 41 12.87 -14.30 10.62
N LEU A 42 13.18 -13.01 10.50
CA LEU A 42 14.41 -12.54 9.87
C LEU A 42 15.66 -12.86 10.69
N SER A 43 15.56 -12.86 12.02
CA SER A 43 16.64 -13.28 12.90
C SER A 43 17.00 -14.75 12.67
N THR A 44 15.99 -15.61 12.51
CA THR A 44 16.17 -17.04 12.18
C THR A 44 16.71 -17.24 10.76
N VAL A 45 16.22 -16.45 9.80
CA VAL A 45 16.73 -16.46 8.41
C VAL A 45 18.21 -16.08 8.37
N ALA A 46 18.60 -15.01 9.07
CA ALA A 46 19.97 -14.55 9.14
C ALA A 46 20.87 -15.55 9.89
N SER A 47 20.41 -16.16 10.99
CA SER A 47 21.21 -17.17 11.71
C SER A 47 21.42 -18.45 10.90
N ALA A 48 20.49 -18.77 10.00
CA ALA A 48 20.61 -19.89 9.06
C ALA A 48 21.55 -19.59 7.86
N GLY A 49 22.14 -18.39 7.80
CA GLY A 49 23.11 -18.00 6.78
C GLY A 49 22.50 -17.46 5.48
N TYR A 50 21.20 -17.11 5.49
CA TYR A 50 20.51 -16.54 4.35
C TYR A 50 20.49 -15.01 4.42
N LEU A 51 20.36 -14.37 3.26
CA LEU A 51 20.22 -12.91 3.18
C LEU A 51 18.82 -12.50 3.68
N ALA A 52 18.77 -11.87 4.86
CA ALA A 52 17.54 -11.29 5.41
C ALA A 52 17.16 -10.00 4.65
N ILE A 53 15.87 -9.86 4.33
CA ILE A 53 15.28 -8.65 3.73
C ILE A 53 14.00 -8.31 4.52
N PRO A 54 13.97 -7.18 5.26
CA PRO A 54 15.04 -6.21 5.45
C PRO A 54 16.30 -6.80 6.12
N ASN A 55 17.45 -6.18 5.84
CA ASN A 55 18.75 -6.50 6.44
C ASN A 55 18.81 -6.03 7.92
N LYS A 56 19.93 -6.32 8.59
CA LYS A 56 20.17 -5.92 9.99
C LYS A 56 20.08 -4.41 10.24
N GLN A 57 20.46 -3.55 9.28
CA GLN A 57 20.38 -2.09 9.44
C GLN A 57 18.93 -1.60 9.65
N VAL A 58 17.98 -2.27 9.01
CA VAL A 58 16.56 -1.92 9.07
C VAL A 58 15.79 -2.79 10.07
N MET A 59 16.24 -4.01 10.34
CA MET A 59 15.60 -4.87 11.34
C MET A 59 15.51 -4.21 12.72
N VAL A 60 16.47 -3.35 13.09
CA VAL A 60 16.47 -2.64 14.38
C VAL A 60 15.23 -1.75 14.56
N SER A 61 14.66 -1.21 13.47
CA SER A 61 13.47 -0.36 13.55
C SER A 61 12.15 -1.14 13.56
N LEU A 62 12.15 -2.46 13.34
CA LEU A 62 10.94 -3.28 13.36
C LEU A 62 10.27 -3.28 14.76
N PRO A 63 10.99 -3.55 15.87
CA PRO A 63 10.40 -3.55 17.20
C PRO A 63 10.12 -2.16 17.76
N GLU A 64 10.34 -1.08 17.01
CA GLU A 64 10.02 0.26 17.48
C GLU A 64 8.53 0.56 17.37
N ILE A 65 7.94 1.09 18.45
CA ILE A 65 6.54 1.52 18.44
C ILE A 65 6.30 2.69 17.48
N SER A 66 7.32 3.51 17.21
CA SER A 66 7.29 4.62 16.26
C SER A 66 6.99 4.13 14.83
N SER A 67 7.69 3.09 14.38
CA SER A 67 7.49 2.43 13.09
C SER A 67 6.07 1.87 12.97
N ALA A 68 5.58 1.25 14.04
CA ALA A 68 4.23 0.71 14.09
C ALA A 68 3.16 1.81 14.07
N PHE A 69 3.38 2.91 14.79
CA PHE A 69 2.46 4.05 14.83
C PHE A 69 2.34 4.73 13.45
N TRP A 70 3.47 5.06 12.84
CA TRP A 70 3.49 5.72 11.53
C TRP A 70 3.00 4.79 10.41
N GLY A 71 3.35 3.51 10.47
CA GLY A 71 2.79 2.49 9.58
C GLY A 71 1.28 2.30 9.77
N GLY A 72 0.81 2.35 11.03
CA GLY A 72 -0.60 2.18 11.40
C GLY A 72 -1.54 3.25 10.82
N LEU A 73 -1.02 4.44 10.48
CA LEU A 73 -1.81 5.48 9.79
C LEU A 73 -2.45 4.97 8.50
N PHE A 74 -1.82 4.00 7.82
CA PHE A 74 -2.43 3.36 6.65
C PHE A 74 -3.79 2.74 6.99
N PHE A 75 -3.87 1.88 8.01
CA PHE A 75 -5.14 1.24 8.40
C PHE A 75 -6.13 2.26 8.95
N THR A 76 -5.66 3.26 9.70
CA THR A 76 -6.50 4.33 10.24
C THR A 76 -7.22 5.10 9.15
N PHE A 77 -6.49 5.58 8.14
CA PHE A 77 -7.06 6.37 7.05
C PHE A 77 -7.70 5.54 5.94
N THR A 78 -7.62 4.21 6.02
CA THR A 78 -8.30 3.29 5.10
C THR A 78 -9.45 2.58 5.81
N ILE A 79 -9.26 1.36 6.30
CA ILE A 79 -10.33 0.56 6.90
C ILE A 79 -10.96 1.21 8.13
N GLY A 80 -10.17 1.92 8.95
CA GLY A 80 -10.66 2.68 10.10
C GLY A 80 -11.62 3.80 9.70
N ALA A 81 -11.23 4.59 8.70
CA ALA A 81 -12.08 5.61 8.09
C ALA A 81 -13.34 4.99 7.45
N GLY A 82 -13.19 3.90 6.70
CA GLY A 82 -14.30 3.21 6.05
C GLY A 82 -15.34 2.70 7.03
N ILE A 83 -14.91 1.98 8.08
CA ILE A 83 -15.81 1.48 9.14
C ILE A 83 -16.49 2.64 9.87
N SER A 84 -15.74 3.69 10.20
CA SER A 84 -16.31 4.88 10.87
C SER A 84 -17.41 5.51 10.02
N LEU A 85 -17.15 5.77 8.74
CA LEU A 85 -18.13 6.37 7.84
C LEU A 85 -19.35 5.47 7.60
N ALA A 86 -19.14 4.15 7.44
CA ALA A 86 -20.22 3.18 7.31
C ALA A 86 -21.12 3.18 8.55
N ALA A 87 -20.54 3.19 9.75
CA ALA A 87 -21.28 3.27 11.01
C ALA A 87 -22.04 4.59 11.16
N MET A 88 -21.44 5.72 10.76
CA MET A 88 -22.12 7.02 10.74
C MET A 88 -23.32 7.02 9.78
N ALA A 89 -23.13 6.51 8.56
CA ALA A 89 -24.19 6.41 7.55
C ALA A 89 -25.34 5.50 8.02
N ALA A 90 -25.03 4.33 8.57
CA ALA A 90 -26.02 3.40 9.10
C ALA A 90 -26.83 4.01 10.25
N ALA A 91 -26.16 4.70 11.20
CA ALA A 91 -26.83 5.38 12.31
C ALA A 91 -27.73 6.53 11.81
N TRP A 92 -27.25 7.31 10.84
CA TRP A 92 -28.02 8.39 10.23
C TRP A 92 -29.28 7.86 9.52
N LEU A 93 -29.15 6.81 8.70
CA LEU A 93 -30.27 6.17 8.02
C LEU A 93 -31.30 5.65 9.04
N TRP A 94 -30.84 4.93 10.05
CA TRP A 94 -31.71 4.36 11.08
C TRP A 94 -32.51 5.43 11.84
N VAL A 95 -31.87 6.52 12.25
CA VAL A 95 -32.53 7.58 13.02
C VAL A 95 -33.40 8.49 12.14
N ARG A 96 -32.90 8.93 10.98
CA ARG A 96 -33.55 9.99 10.18
C ARG A 96 -34.48 9.49 9.09
N LEU A 97 -34.15 8.38 8.45
CA LEU A 97 -34.95 7.84 7.35
C LEU A 97 -35.96 6.83 7.87
N PHE A 98 -35.52 5.98 8.79
CA PHE A 98 -36.33 4.89 9.33
C PHE A 98 -36.91 5.16 10.73
N VAL A 99 -36.74 6.38 11.25
CA VAL A 99 -37.37 6.86 12.50
C VAL A 99 -37.22 5.86 13.65
N ARG A 100 -36.00 5.33 13.82
CA ARG A 100 -35.63 4.37 14.87
C ARG A 100 -36.44 3.05 14.88
N LYS A 101 -37.02 2.63 13.74
CA LYS A 101 -37.69 1.32 13.63
C LYS A 101 -36.76 0.18 14.10
N ARG A 102 -37.26 -0.66 15.01
CA ARG A 102 -36.50 -1.79 15.59
C ARG A 102 -36.11 -2.83 14.54
N SER A 103 -36.97 -3.08 13.54
CA SER A 103 -36.68 -4.00 12.43
C SER A 103 -35.47 -3.57 11.61
N VAL A 104 -35.31 -2.25 11.38
CA VAL A 104 -34.15 -1.71 10.66
C VAL A 104 -32.88 -1.80 11.50
N LEU A 105 -32.97 -1.57 12.81
CA LEU A 105 -31.83 -1.77 13.70
C LEU A 105 -31.37 -3.24 13.69
N ALA A 106 -32.33 -4.18 13.76
CA ALA A 106 -32.04 -5.60 13.67
C ALA A 106 -31.39 -5.96 12.32
N PHE A 107 -31.91 -5.42 11.21
CA PHE A 107 -31.31 -5.60 9.89
C PHE A 107 -29.87 -5.07 9.82
N VAL A 108 -29.61 -3.85 10.31
CA VAL A 108 -28.24 -3.30 10.39
C VAL A 108 -27.33 -4.19 11.24
N GLY A 109 -27.83 -4.70 12.36
CA GLY A 109 -27.11 -5.66 13.21
C GLY A 109 -26.78 -6.97 12.48
N ILE A 110 -27.73 -7.53 11.72
CA ILE A 110 -27.54 -8.74 10.91
C ILE A 110 -26.50 -8.50 9.81
N VAL A 111 -26.58 -7.37 9.09
CA VAL A 111 -25.59 -7.00 8.08
C VAL A 111 -24.21 -6.87 8.71
N TRP A 112 -24.11 -6.24 9.90
CA TRP A 112 -22.85 -6.09 10.62
C TRP A 112 -22.27 -7.43 11.07
N ALA A 113 -23.10 -8.33 11.61
CA ALA A 113 -22.71 -9.68 11.95
C ALA A 113 -22.26 -10.48 10.72
N GLY A 114 -22.94 -10.30 9.58
CA GLY A 114 -22.53 -10.86 8.30
C GLY A 114 -21.14 -10.38 7.86
N LEU A 115 -20.85 -9.08 7.97
CA LEU A 115 -19.52 -8.53 7.66
C LEU A 115 -18.44 -9.10 8.58
N LEU A 116 -18.72 -9.25 9.88
CA LEU A 116 -17.82 -9.89 10.85
C LEU A 116 -17.53 -11.35 10.51
N ILE A 117 -18.56 -12.10 10.10
CA ILE A 117 -18.40 -13.49 9.64
C ILE A 117 -17.55 -13.54 8.37
N LEU A 118 -17.83 -12.67 7.39
CA LEU A 118 -17.10 -12.63 6.12
C LEU A 118 -15.62 -12.29 6.32
N VAL A 119 -15.28 -11.33 7.18
CA VAL A 119 -13.88 -10.97 7.50
C VAL A 119 -13.10 -12.17 8.08
N ASN A 120 -13.79 -13.09 8.75
CA ASN A 120 -13.20 -14.30 9.34
C ASN A 120 -13.49 -15.57 8.52
N GLY A 121 -13.95 -15.43 7.27
CA GLY A 121 -14.37 -16.58 6.44
C GLY A 121 -13.26 -17.59 6.16
N ASN A 122 -12.01 -17.12 6.05
CA ASN A 122 -10.83 -17.96 5.83
C ASN A 122 -10.12 -18.34 7.14
N GLY A 123 -10.82 -18.24 8.27
CA GLY A 123 -10.28 -18.49 9.60
C GLY A 123 -10.24 -17.22 10.45
N PHE A 124 -10.24 -17.43 11.77
CA PHE A 124 -10.30 -16.34 12.74
C PHE A 124 -9.05 -15.46 12.68
N SER A 125 -9.25 -14.14 12.58
CA SER A 125 -8.22 -13.12 12.71
C SER A 125 -8.64 -12.06 13.74
N LEU A 126 -7.89 -11.98 14.84
CA LEU A 126 -8.23 -11.14 15.98
C LEU A 126 -8.26 -9.65 15.59
N MET A 127 -7.22 -9.15 14.93
CA MET A 127 -7.11 -7.72 14.63
C MET A 127 -8.24 -7.23 13.71
N PRO A 128 -8.47 -7.82 12.52
CA PRO A 128 -9.64 -7.50 11.70
C PRO A 128 -10.97 -7.53 12.47
N THR A 129 -11.16 -8.52 13.36
CA THR A 129 -12.37 -8.62 14.18
C THR A 129 -12.51 -7.42 15.13
N LEU A 130 -11.43 -7.01 15.80
CA LEU A 130 -11.46 -5.87 16.73
C LEU A 130 -11.77 -4.54 16.04
N TYR A 131 -11.32 -4.32 14.79
CA TYR A 131 -11.71 -3.13 14.01
C TYR A 131 -13.23 -3.01 13.92
N PHE A 132 -13.91 -4.11 13.58
CA PHE A 132 -15.35 -4.13 13.39
C PHE A 132 -16.11 -4.10 14.73
N LEU A 133 -15.57 -4.73 15.78
CA LEU A 133 -16.22 -4.76 17.10
C LEU A 133 -16.08 -3.45 17.89
N LEU A 134 -14.99 -2.71 17.73
CA LEU A 134 -14.73 -1.53 18.56
C LEU A 134 -15.11 -0.22 17.88
N ILE A 135 -14.80 -0.05 16.58
CA ILE A 135 -15.02 1.22 15.89
C ILE A 135 -16.51 1.44 15.63
N ALA A 136 -17.19 0.47 15.01
CA ALA A 136 -18.55 0.67 14.54
C ALA A 136 -19.56 0.91 15.67
N PRO A 137 -19.59 0.13 16.78
CA PRO A 137 -20.57 0.37 17.85
C PRO A 137 -20.38 1.74 18.52
N ALA A 138 -19.13 2.15 18.77
CA ALA A 138 -18.83 3.46 19.37
C ALA A 138 -19.29 4.61 18.46
N VAL A 139 -18.94 4.56 17.18
CA VAL A 139 -19.29 5.58 16.20
C VAL A 139 -20.80 5.60 15.91
N PHE A 140 -21.43 4.42 15.80
CA PHE A 140 -22.86 4.29 15.57
C PHE A 140 -23.66 4.89 16.73
N ALA A 141 -23.33 4.55 17.98
CA ALA A 141 -24.05 5.02 19.17
C ALA A 141 -24.00 6.56 19.30
N LEU A 142 -22.82 7.16 19.11
CA LEU A 142 -22.67 8.61 19.16
C LEU A 142 -23.38 9.32 18.02
N THR A 143 -23.30 8.76 16.80
CA THR A 143 -24.02 9.31 15.65
C THR A 143 -25.52 9.22 15.85
N ALA A 144 -26.03 8.09 16.34
CA ALA A 144 -27.45 7.93 16.64
C ALA A 144 -27.91 8.93 17.71
N LYS A 145 -27.14 9.10 18.79
CA LYS A 145 -27.42 10.10 19.84
C LYS A 145 -27.51 11.51 19.26
N ARG A 146 -26.54 11.89 18.43
CA ARG A 146 -26.52 13.19 17.74
C ARG A 146 -27.74 13.40 16.85
N GLU A 147 -28.06 12.41 16.01
CA GLU A 147 -29.16 12.54 15.03
C GLU A 147 -30.55 12.46 15.66
N SER A 148 -30.64 12.15 16.95
CA SER A 148 -31.91 12.10 17.67
C SER A 148 -32.40 13.46 18.14
N VAL A 149 -31.57 14.49 18.01
CA VAL A 149 -32.00 15.87 18.24
C VAL A 149 -32.90 16.30 17.07
N PRO A 150 -34.14 16.76 17.34
CA PRO A 150 -35.04 17.26 16.31
C PRO A 150 -34.40 18.42 15.56
N ASP A 151 -34.60 18.44 14.24
CA ASP A 151 -34.17 19.56 13.43
C ASP A 151 -35.36 20.15 12.69
N SER A 152 -35.30 21.46 12.46
CA SER A 152 -36.24 22.11 11.56
C SER A 152 -36.07 21.59 10.13
N GLN A 153 -37.11 21.71 9.31
CA GLN A 153 -37.04 21.36 7.88
C GLN A 153 -35.93 22.15 7.15
N SER A 154 -35.75 23.43 7.51
CA SER A 154 -34.69 24.30 7.00
C SER A 154 -33.28 23.76 7.34
N ASP A 155 -33.07 23.26 8.55
CA ASP A 155 -31.79 22.66 8.98
C ASP A 155 -31.47 21.34 8.26
N ARG A 156 -32.50 20.62 7.80
CA ARG A 156 -32.32 19.39 7.01
C ARG A 156 -31.76 19.69 5.63
N ILE A 157 -32.38 20.64 4.91
CA ILE A 157 -31.95 21.04 3.57
C ILE A 157 -30.52 21.61 3.62
N ARG A 158 -30.23 22.49 4.58
CA ARG A 158 -28.89 23.07 4.78
C ARG A 158 -27.80 22.02 4.95
N ARG A 159 -28.07 20.93 5.68
CA ARG A 159 -27.09 19.85 5.87
C ARG A 159 -26.81 19.02 4.63
N LEU A 160 -27.82 18.79 3.80
CA LEU A 160 -27.63 18.08 2.53
C LEU A 160 -26.75 18.89 1.56
N VAL A 161 -26.85 20.21 1.58
CA VAL A 161 -25.98 21.09 0.77
C VAL A 161 -24.50 20.84 1.06
N HIS A 162 -24.13 20.62 2.31
CA HIS A 162 -22.74 20.34 2.69
C HIS A 162 -22.23 18.95 2.25
N LEU A 163 -23.10 18.08 1.74
CA LEU A 163 -22.70 16.79 1.16
C LEU A 163 -22.52 16.85 -0.36
N ILE A 164 -23.10 17.85 -1.05
CA ILE A 164 -23.03 18.01 -2.52
C ILE A 164 -21.60 18.00 -3.08
N PRO A 165 -20.58 18.63 -2.44
CA PRO A 165 -19.22 18.60 -2.97
C PRO A 165 -18.64 17.20 -3.13
N ILE A 166 -19.05 16.23 -2.30
CA ILE A 166 -18.52 14.85 -2.33
C ILE A 166 -18.83 14.15 -3.66
N PRO A 167 -20.12 13.92 -4.05
CA PRO A 167 -20.44 13.27 -5.31
C PRO A 167 -20.04 14.12 -6.52
N LEU A 168 -20.04 15.46 -6.41
CA LEU A 168 -19.63 16.33 -7.51
C LEU A 168 -18.13 16.19 -7.80
N LEU A 169 -17.27 16.25 -6.77
CA LEU A 169 -15.84 16.00 -6.92
C LEU A 169 -15.57 14.57 -7.36
N ALA A 170 -16.28 13.58 -6.80
CA ALA A 170 -16.15 12.19 -7.23
C ALA A 170 -16.44 12.04 -8.73
N LEU A 171 -17.53 12.62 -9.22
CA LEU A 171 -17.89 12.57 -10.65
C LEU A 171 -16.83 13.27 -11.51
N LEU A 172 -16.37 14.47 -11.12
CA LEU A 172 -15.35 15.22 -11.85
C LEU A 172 -14.03 14.44 -11.94
N TRP A 173 -13.54 13.90 -10.81
CA TRP A 173 -12.31 13.11 -10.79
C TRP A 173 -12.44 11.77 -11.50
N PHE A 174 -13.62 11.14 -11.45
CA PHE A 174 -13.87 9.86 -12.13
C PHE A 174 -13.68 9.98 -13.65
N THR A 175 -14.04 11.11 -14.27
CA THR A 175 -13.78 11.34 -15.70
C THR A 175 -12.30 11.35 -16.09
N GLN A 176 -11.39 11.50 -15.13
CA GLN A 176 -9.94 11.57 -15.35
C GLN A 176 -9.22 10.26 -15.01
N PHE A 177 -9.95 9.27 -14.51
CA PHE A 177 -9.38 8.02 -14.01
C PHE A 177 -8.85 7.16 -15.16
N ASP A 178 -7.55 6.88 -15.14
CA ASP A 178 -6.91 5.96 -16.07
C ASP A 178 -5.72 5.24 -15.38
N ASN A 179 -5.01 4.41 -16.13
CA ASN A 179 -3.88 3.64 -15.63
C ASN A 179 -2.62 4.47 -15.31
N THR A 180 -2.56 5.74 -15.71
CA THR A 180 -1.38 6.62 -15.53
C THR A 180 -1.58 7.67 -14.43
N MET A 181 -2.82 7.90 -14.02
CA MET A 181 -3.24 8.95 -13.09
C MET A 181 -2.39 8.98 -11.81
N PHE A 182 -2.12 7.83 -11.20
CA PHE A 182 -1.32 7.78 -9.96
C PHE A 182 0.12 8.25 -10.18
N LEU A 183 0.76 7.83 -11.29
CA LEU A 183 2.12 8.26 -11.62
C LEU A 183 2.16 9.74 -11.95
N ASP A 184 1.17 10.24 -12.70
CA ASP A 184 1.07 11.66 -13.04
C ASP A 184 0.79 12.53 -11.80
N LEU A 185 -0.02 12.05 -10.84
CA LEU A 185 -0.28 12.75 -9.58
C LEU A 185 1.00 12.78 -8.74
N ARG A 186 1.71 11.66 -8.63
CA ARG A 186 3.01 11.62 -7.97
C ARG A 186 3.99 12.61 -8.60
N ASP A 187 4.13 12.57 -9.93
CA ASP A 187 5.15 13.34 -10.66
C ASP A 187 4.86 14.86 -10.59
N ASN A 188 3.60 15.26 -10.72
CA ASN A 188 3.21 16.67 -10.81
C ASN A 188 2.80 17.30 -9.47
N LEU A 189 2.21 16.54 -8.54
CA LEU A 189 1.72 17.08 -7.27
C LEU A 189 2.67 16.77 -6.11
N LEU A 190 3.27 15.57 -6.06
CA LEU A 190 4.13 15.18 -4.95
C LEU A 190 5.59 15.57 -5.19
N LEU A 191 6.19 15.16 -6.31
CA LEU A 191 7.63 15.32 -6.53
C LEU A 191 8.04 16.75 -6.97
N SER A 192 7.08 17.56 -7.44
CA SER A 192 7.32 18.93 -7.92
C SER A 192 7.70 19.92 -6.83
N ASN A 193 7.30 19.70 -5.57
CA ASN A 193 7.52 20.63 -4.47
C ASN A 193 8.13 19.94 -3.23
N LYS A 194 8.66 20.76 -2.31
CA LYS A 194 9.36 20.27 -1.10
C LYS A 194 8.45 19.43 -0.21
N TYR A 195 7.21 19.87 0.03
CA TYR A 195 6.27 19.19 0.92
C TYR A 195 5.85 17.83 0.39
N GLY A 196 5.53 17.73 -0.89
CA GLY A 196 5.20 16.47 -1.52
C GLY A 196 6.37 15.49 -1.57
N ARG A 197 7.62 15.97 -1.73
CA ARG A 197 8.82 15.12 -1.58
C ARG A 197 9.00 14.61 -0.17
N THR A 198 8.77 15.45 0.86
CA THR A 198 8.78 15.01 2.26
C THR A 198 7.70 13.97 2.53
N PHE A 199 6.47 14.19 2.03
CA PHE A 199 5.38 13.22 2.14
C PHE A 199 5.71 11.91 1.43
N SER A 200 6.30 11.98 0.23
CA SER A 200 6.73 10.79 -0.51
C SER A 200 7.80 10.01 0.25
N LYS A 201 8.79 10.70 0.85
CA LYS A 201 9.79 10.08 1.72
C LYS A 201 9.11 9.37 2.90
N PHE A 202 8.21 10.06 3.61
CA PHE A 202 7.44 9.47 4.71
C PHE A 202 6.68 8.22 4.27
N TYR A 203 5.93 8.30 3.16
CA TYR A 203 5.17 7.17 2.62
C TYR A 203 6.07 5.96 2.35
N TYR A 204 7.17 6.12 1.60
CA TYR A 204 8.02 4.99 1.27
C TYR A 204 8.86 4.48 2.45
N THR A 205 9.13 5.31 3.46
CA THR A 205 9.73 4.87 4.72
C THR A 205 8.80 3.92 5.46
N TYR A 206 7.50 4.23 5.56
CA TYR A 206 6.58 3.50 6.43
C TYR A 206 5.63 2.53 5.72
N THR A 207 5.50 2.56 4.38
CA THR A 207 4.49 1.78 3.66
C THR A 207 4.65 0.26 3.78
N LEU A 208 5.83 -0.26 4.08
CA LEU A 208 6.06 -1.71 4.14
C LEU A 208 5.67 -2.34 5.48
N TYR A 209 5.68 -1.58 6.57
CA TYR A 209 5.25 -2.07 7.88
C TYR A 209 3.77 -2.52 7.91
N PRO A 210 2.79 -1.68 7.55
CA PRO A 210 1.40 -2.12 7.49
C PRO A 210 1.16 -3.11 6.34
N ALA A 211 1.95 -3.03 5.26
CA ALA A 211 1.83 -3.98 4.18
C ALA A 211 2.23 -5.40 4.62
N GLU A 212 3.24 -5.54 5.48
CA GLU A 212 3.60 -6.85 6.03
C GLU A 212 2.49 -7.45 6.89
N ALA A 213 1.81 -6.62 7.68
CA ALA A 213 0.81 -7.04 8.66
C ALA A 213 -0.43 -7.75 8.09
N PHE A 214 -0.64 -7.72 6.78
CA PHE A 214 -1.80 -8.34 6.14
C PHE A 214 -1.54 -8.92 4.76
N LYS A 215 -0.29 -8.93 4.26
CA LYS A 215 0.07 -9.52 2.95
C LYS A 215 -0.26 -11.00 2.91
N ALA A 216 -0.68 -11.47 1.74
CA ALA A 216 -0.73 -12.91 1.49
C ALA A 216 0.70 -13.49 1.49
N LEU A 217 0.84 -14.77 1.84
CA LEU A 217 2.16 -15.40 1.94
C LEU A 217 2.96 -15.30 0.62
N ASN A 218 2.31 -15.50 -0.53
CA ASN A 218 2.91 -15.36 -1.86
C ASN A 218 3.38 -13.92 -2.19
N GLN A 219 2.91 -12.91 -1.47
CA GLN A 219 3.32 -11.50 -1.62
C GLN A 219 4.49 -11.12 -0.70
N LYS A 220 4.86 -11.98 0.26
CA LYS A 220 6.03 -11.75 1.12
C LYS A 220 7.32 -11.90 0.31
N THR A 221 8.33 -11.08 0.65
CA THR A 221 9.63 -11.07 -0.03
C THR A 221 10.41 -12.36 0.24
N ILE A 222 10.38 -12.83 1.49
CA ILE A 222 11.01 -14.06 1.95
C ILE A 222 9.94 -14.86 2.67
N LYS A 223 9.92 -16.18 2.45
CA LYS A 223 9.05 -17.14 3.12
C LYS A 223 9.93 -18.18 3.79
N THR A 224 9.51 -18.72 4.92
CA THR A 224 10.26 -19.78 5.61
C THR A 224 9.60 -21.13 5.41
N GLY A 225 10.41 -22.17 5.29
CA GLY A 225 9.94 -23.54 5.13
C GLY A 225 10.72 -24.51 5.98
N ASN A 226 10.08 -25.54 6.52
CA ASN A 226 10.75 -26.67 7.15
C ASN A 226 10.34 -27.97 6.47
N ILE A 227 11.33 -28.79 6.13
CA ILE A 227 11.16 -30.08 5.47
C ILE A 227 11.45 -31.16 6.50
N LYS A 228 10.42 -31.87 6.96
CA LYS A 228 10.50 -32.86 8.04
C LYS A 228 10.11 -34.25 7.54
N ASN A 229 10.66 -35.29 8.18
CA ASN A 229 10.30 -36.70 7.96
C ASN A 229 10.32 -37.15 6.48
N ILE A 230 11.31 -36.69 5.71
CA ILE A 230 11.51 -37.13 4.32
C ILE A 230 12.37 -38.40 4.29
N GLN A 231 11.97 -39.37 3.47
CA GLN A 231 12.58 -40.71 3.40
C GLN A 231 14.05 -40.70 2.94
N SER A 232 14.46 -39.74 2.11
CA SER A 232 15.83 -39.68 1.57
C SER A 232 16.41 -38.27 1.52
N ARG A 233 17.74 -38.18 1.71
CA ARG A 233 18.49 -36.91 1.62
C ARG A 233 18.41 -36.28 0.22
N SER A 234 18.38 -37.09 -0.83
CA SER A 234 18.25 -36.63 -2.22
C SER A 234 16.88 -35.98 -2.47
N MET A 235 15.80 -36.56 -1.94
CA MET A 235 14.46 -35.97 -2.04
C MET A 235 14.36 -34.66 -1.27
N ASN A 236 14.93 -34.59 -0.07
CA ASN A 236 14.98 -33.35 0.72
C ASN A 236 15.69 -32.23 -0.06
N GLN A 237 16.84 -32.51 -0.68
CA GLN A 237 17.56 -31.54 -1.53
C GLN A 237 16.74 -31.10 -2.74
N ARG A 238 16.03 -32.03 -3.42
CA ARG A 238 15.16 -31.71 -4.56
C ARG A 238 14.01 -30.79 -4.16
N ILE A 239 13.34 -31.07 -3.04
CA ILE A 239 12.27 -30.22 -2.49
C ILE A 239 12.85 -28.85 -2.13
N GLY A 240 13.96 -28.81 -1.40
CA GLY A 240 14.65 -27.58 -1.01
C GLY A 240 15.00 -26.70 -2.21
N LYS A 241 15.46 -27.28 -3.32
CA LYS A 241 15.76 -26.53 -4.55
C LYS A 241 14.51 -25.89 -5.17
N ARG A 242 13.36 -26.58 -5.15
CA ARG A 242 12.06 -26.04 -5.61
C ARG A 242 11.55 -24.92 -4.69
N LEU A 243 11.74 -25.06 -3.39
CA LEU A 243 11.42 -24.03 -2.40
C LEU A 243 12.26 -22.77 -2.61
N LEU A 244 13.59 -22.89 -2.73
CA LEU A 244 14.50 -21.77 -2.97
C LEU A 244 14.21 -21.03 -4.29
N ALA A 245 13.80 -21.77 -5.33
CA ALA A 245 13.37 -21.17 -6.59
C ALA A 245 12.11 -20.30 -6.43
N SER A 246 11.31 -20.55 -5.39
CA SER A 246 10.06 -19.84 -5.07
C SER A 246 10.17 -18.96 -3.82
N ASP A 247 11.39 -18.61 -3.39
CA ASP A 247 11.69 -17.77 -2.21
C ASP A 247 11.23 -18.34 -0.86
N TYR A 248 11.00 -19.66 -0.78
CA TYR A 248 10.86 -20.38 0.48
C TYR A 248 12.25 -20.85 0.93
N LEU A 249 12.70 -20.37 2.08
CA LEU A 249 14.01 -20.68 2.65
C LEU A 249 13.89 -21.90 3.58
N PRO A 250 14.56 -23.02 3.27
CA PRO A 250 14.56 -24.19 4.15
C PRO A 250 15.33 -23.92 5.44
N LEU A 251 14.62 -23.94 6.57
CA LEU A 251 15.09 -23.79 7.94
C LEU A 251 14.84 -25.09 8.70
N SER A 252 15.86 -25.93 8.84
CA SER A 252 15.75 -27.28 9.41
C SER A 252 15.38 -27.26 10.90
N ASP A 253 15.95 -26.33 11.65
CA ASP A 253 15.85 -26.28 13.12
C ASP A 253 14.74 -25.33 13.63
N ALA A 254 14.06 -24.63 12.72
CA ALA A 254 13.01 -23.68 13.07
C ALA A 254 11.66 -24.38 13.26
N THR A 255 11.00 -24.09 14.39
CA THR A 255 9.66 -24.58 14.71
C THR A 255 8.56 -23.65 14.20
N ASP A 256 8.80 -22.34 14.20
CA ASP A 256 7.90 -21.32 13.70
C ASP A 256 8.31 -20.92 12.26
N VAL A 257 7.63 -21.53 11.28
CA VAL A 257 7.86 -21.31 9.84
C VAL A 257 6.54 -21.18 9.09
N ASP A 258 6.56 -20.46 7.97
CA ASP A 258 5.34 -20.26 7.17
C ASP A 258 4.81 -21.58 6.57
N LEU A 259 5.71 -22.51 6.21
CA LEU A 259 5.38 -23.78 5.54
C LEU A 259 6.13 -24.97 6.16
N ILE A 260 5.40 -26.02 6.53
CA ILE A 260 5.97 -27.33 6.87
C ILE A 260 5.59 -28.33 5.78
N ILE A 261 6.58 -29.04 5.24
CA ILE A 261 6.37 -30.16 4.30
C ILE A 261 6.77 -31.46 5.02
N LEU A 262 5.82 -32.40 5.05
CA LEU A 262 6.03 -33.78 5.50
C LEU A 262 5.86 -34.73 4.33
N GLN A 263 6.55 -35.87 4.37
CA GLN A 263 6.29 -36.97 3.44
C GLN A 263 5.49 -38.06 4.14
N ASN A 264 4.48 -38.58 3.45
CA ASN A 264 3.75 -39.78 3.82
C ASN A 264 3.64 -40.67 2.58
N ASN A 265 4.46 -41.73 2.52
CA ASN A 265 4.60 -42.59 1.35
C ASN A 265 4.88 -41.76 0.07
N ASP A 266 4.04 -41.89 -0.96
CA ASP A 266 4.17 -41.20 -2.24
C ASP A 266 3.55 -39.79 -2.27
N TYR A 267 3.23 -39.25 -1.10
CA TYR A 267 2.56 -37.96 -0.95
C TYR A 267 3.36 -36.98 -0.09
N LEU A 268 3.19 -35.69 -0.40
CA LEU A 268 3.62 -34.57 0.41
C LEU A 268 2.42 -33.93 1.11
N ILE A 269 2.56 -33.70 2.41
CA ILE A 269 1.58 -33.01 3.24
C ILE A 269 2.11 -31.61 3.51
N PHE A 270 1.28 -30.61 3.23
CA PHE A 270 1.57 -29.19 3.44
C PHE A 270 0.84 -28.70 4.69
N GLN A 271 1.57 -28.09 5.63
CA GLN A 271 1.02 -27.64 6.90
C GLN A 271 1.43 -26.19 7.22
N SER A 272 0.56 -25.49 7.95
CA SER A 272 0.79 -24.19 8.57
C SER A 272 0.17 -24.18 9.96
N ASP A 273 0.81 -23.58 10.97
CA ASP A 273 0.32 -23.53 12.36
C ASP A 273 -0.10 -24.92 12.92
N ASN A 274 0.65 -25.98 12.60
CA ASN A 274 0.32 -27.38 12.92
C ASN A 274 -1.04 -27.89 12.38
N ARG A 275 -1.65 -27.19 11.43
CA ARG A 275 -2.84 -27.62 10.70
C ARG A 275 -2.45 -28.09 9.30
N GLN A 276 -2.97 -29.25 8.91
CA GLN A 276 -2.85 -29.73 7.54
C GLN A 276 -3.72 -28.88 6.62
N ALA A 277 -3.09 -28.28 5.60
CA ALA A 277 -3.80 -27.60 4.52
C ALA A 277 -4.29 -28.64 3.52
N PHE A 278 -3.37 -29.36 2.87
CA PHE A 278 -3.70 -30.41 1.91
C PHE A 278 -2.55 -31.41 1.74
N GLN A 279 -2.83 -32.50 1.02
CA GLN A 279 -1.88 -33.54 0.65
C GLN A 279 -1.93 -33.74 -0.87
N ILE A 280 -0.77 -33.91 -1.51
CA ILE A 280 -0.64 -34.13 -2.97
C ILE A 280 0.41 -35.20 -3.28
N PRO A 281 0.33 -35.90 -4.41
CA PRO A 281 1.39 -36.79 -4.87
C PRO A 281 2.71 -36.04 -5.08
N ILE A 282 3.84 -36.71 -4.82
CA ILE A 282 5.18 -36.14 -4.98
C ILE A 282 5.43 -35.62 -6.41
N ASP A 283 4.99 -36.37 -7.43
CA ASP A 283 5.21 -36.00 -8.83
C ASP A 283 4.47 -34.72 -9.21
N GLN A 284 3.27 -34.51 -8.66
CA GLN A 284 2.50 -33.29 -8.86
C GLN A 284 3.28 -32.05 -8.37
N PHE A 285 3.91 -32.15 -7.20
CA PHE A 285 4.73 -31.05 -6.68
C PHE A 285 5.92 -30.73 -7.59
N PHE A 286 6.59 -31.72 -8.16
CA PHE A 286 7.75 -31.48 -9.00
C PHE A 286 7.41 -30.97 -10.40
N ASN A 287 6.23 -31.31 -10.91
CA ASN A 287 5.71 -30.85 -12.19
C ASN A 287 5.16 -29.42 -12.09
N ASP A 288 4.55 -29.03 -10.97
CA ASP A 288 3.88 -27.74 -10.83
C ASP A 288 4.06 -27.08 -9.45
N SER A 289 5.31 -26.99 -9.00
CA SER A 289 5.62 -26.47 -7.65
C SER A 289 5.10 -25.06 -7.41
N ARG A 290 5.04 -24.23 -8.45
CA ARG A 290 4.63 -22.82 -8.32
C ARG A 290 3.14 -22.72 -7.99
N ASN A 291 2.28 -23.42 -8.73
CA ASN A 291 0.83 -23.37 -8.47
C ASN A 291 0.49 -24.06 -7.15
N VAL A 292 1.20 -25.13 -6.77
CA VAL A 292 1.03 -25.77 -5.46
C VAL A 292 1.31 -24.79 -4.32
N LEU A 293 2.44 -24.08 -4.37
CA LEU A 293 2.80 -23.10 -3.34
C LEU A 293 1.87 -21.87 -3.36
N GLN A 294 1.37 -21.48 -4.53
CA GLN A 294 0.35 -20.45 -4.64
C GLN A 294 -0.96 -20.87 -3.96
N ARG A 295 -1.44 -22.08 -4.24
CA ARG A 295 -2.63 -22.66 -3.59
C ARG A 295 -2.46 -22.70 -2.07
N PHE A 296 -1.29 -23.14 -1.58
CA PHE A 296 -0.98 -23.11 -0.15
C PHE A 296 -1.09 -21.70 0.46
N SER A 297 -0.57 -20.69 -0.24
CA SER A 297 -0.72 -19.30 0.19
C SER A 297 -2.18 -18.84 0.21
N GLU A 298 -3.00 -19.25 -0.76
CA GLU A 298 -4.40 -18.83 -0.88
C GLU A 298 -5.28 -19.46 0.22
N GLU A 299 -5.09 -20.76 0.49
CA GLU A 299 -5.82 -21.47 1.56
C GLU A 299 -5.45 -20.98 2.96
N GLY A 300 -4.21 -20.50 3.17
CA GLY A 300 -3.75 -19.94 4.44
C GLY A 300 -4.12 -18.46 4.67
N ASP A 301 -4.75 -17.78 3.70
CA ASP A 301 -4.89 -16.33 3.71
C ASP A 301 -6.11 -15.82 4.49
N ARG A 302 -5.93 -15.65 5.81
CA ARG A 302 -6.95 -15.10 6.72
C ARG A 302 -7.28 -13.62 6.48
N HIS A 303 -6.48 -12.90 5.68
CA HIS A 303 -6.61 -11.45 5.50
C HIS A 303 -7.22 -11.06 4.15
N ALA A 304 -7.58 -12.02 3.29
CA ALA A 304 -8.09 -11.76 1.95
C ALA A 304 -9.28 -10.78 1.92
N ILE A 305 -10.33 -11.05 2.68
CA ILE A 305 -11.52 -10.18 2.75
C ILE A 305 -11.19 -8.84 3.43
N PHE A 306 -10.38 -8.86 4.48
CA PHE A 306 -9.94 -7.64 5.16
C PHE A 306 -9.16 -6.70 4.21
N ARG A 307 -8.29 -7.24 3.35
CA ARG A 307 -7.59 -6.48 2.31
C ARG A 307 -8.56 -5.88 1.29
N GLN A 308 -9.58 -6.62 0.86
CA GLN A 308 -10.60 -6.10 -0.07
C GLN A 308 -11.37 -4.92 0.55
N TYR A 309 -11.82 -5.04 1.80
CA TYR A 309 -12.48 -3.94 2.51
C TYR A 309 -11.54 -2.75 2.75
N THR A 310 -10.27 -3.02 3.03
CA THR A 310 -9.25 -1.96 3.18
C THR A 310 -9.09 -1.19 1.85
N PHE A 311 -9.04 -1.90 0.72
CA PHE A 311 -8.98 -1.29 -0.61
C PHE A 311 -10.23 -0.48 -0.96
N LEU A 312 -11.42 -1.03 -0.71
CA LEU A 312 -12.69 -0.30 -0.89
C LEU A 312 -12.74 0.96 -0.02
N SER A 313 -12.28 0.86 1.22
CA SER A 313 -12.21 1.99 2.15
C SER A 313 -11.16 3.03 1.74
N LEU A 314 -10.06 2.62 1.12
CA LEU A 314 -9.10 3.53 0.51
C LEU A 314 -9.72 4.30 -0.67
N LEU A 315 -10.54 3.64 -1.49
CA LEU A 315 -11.15 4.27 -2.67
C LEU A 315 -12.27 5.25 -2.30
N ILE A 316 -13.12 4.89 -1.33
CA ILE A 316 -14.33 5.66 -0.99
C ILE A 316 -14.17 6.37 0.36
N GLY A 317 -13.74 5.64 1.38
CA GLY A 317 -13.67 6.14 2.76
C GLY A 317 -12.63 7.26 2.92
N PHE A 318 -11.43 7.07 2.38
CA PHE A 318 -10.35 8.06 2.52
C PHE A 318 -10.71 9.44 1.93
N PRO A 319 -11.19 9.57 0.67
CA PRO A 319 -11.59 10.87 0.13
C PRO A 319 -12.70 11.56 0.93
N VAL A 320 -13.69 10.79 1.42
CA VAL A 320 -14.79 11.34 2.23
C VAL A 320 -14.29 11.82 3.59
N SER A 321 -13.43 11.04 4.26
CA SER A 321 -12.81 11.48 5.51
C SER A 321 -11.93 12.71 5.32
N LEU A 322 -11.15 12.76 4.24
CA LEU A 322 -10.34 13.92 3.89
C LEU A 322 -11.21 15.17 3.70
N TYR A 323 -12.33 15.04 2.97
CA TYR A 323 -13.30 16.12 2.82
C TYR A 323 -13.84 16.59 4.19
N MET A 324 -14.26 15.66 5.05
CA MET A 324 -14.80 16.01 6.37
C MET A 324 -13.78 16.71 7.27
N ILE A 325 -12.51 16.30 7.22
CA ILE A 325 -11.41 16.92 7.99
C ILE A 325 -11.14 18.34 7.48
N ILE A 326 -10.95 18.50 6.16
CA ILE A 326 -10.68 19.82 5.55
C ILE A 326 -11.88 20.76 5.76
N HIS A 327 -13.10 20.26 5.59
CA HIS A 327 -14.33 21.01 5.84
C HIS A 327 -14.39 21.48 7.29
N ALA A 328 -14.08 20.61 8.26
CA ALA A 328 -14.05 20.97 9.67
C ALA A 328 -13.01 22.08 9.95
N VAL A 329 -11.81 21.98 9.37
CA VAL A 329 -10.77 23.02 9.51
C VAL A 329 -11.28 24.38 9.04
N PHE A 330 -11.80 24.48 7.81
CA PHE A 330 -12.31 25.75 7.30
C PHE A 330 -13.54 26.25 8.05
N TYR A 331 -14.43 25.34 8.43
CA TYR A 331 -15.60 25.69 9.23
C TYR A 331 -15.19 26.35 10.55
N TYR A 332 -14.16 25.85 11.23
CA TYR A 332 -13.74 26.43 12.50
C TYR A 332 -12.93 27.72 12.34
N LEU A 333 -12.11 27.84 11.29
CA LEU A 333 -11.45 29.10 10.96
C LEU A 333 -12.47 30.21 10.68
N GLY A 334 -13.54 29.91 9.94
CA GLY A 334 -14.60 30.88 9.63
C GLY A 334 -15.60 31.09 10.77
N TYR A 335 -15.73 30.16 11.72
CA TYR A 335 -16.78 30.19 12.75
C TYR A 335 -16.74 31.47 13.58
N PHE A 336 -15.53 31.90 13.98
CA PHE A 336 -15.34 33.08 14.82
C PHE A 336 -15.54 34.41 14.07
N LEU A 337 -15.45 34.40 12.73
CA LEU A 337 -15.46 35.60 11.91
C LEU A 337 -16.82 35.91 11.31
N ILE A 338 -17.47 34.89 10.74
CA ILE A 338 -18.66 35.06 9.87
C ILE A 338 -19.89 34.28 10.35
N GLY A 339 -19.81 33.66 11.54
CA GLY A 339 -20.90 32.93 12.16
C GLY A 339 -21.15 31.53 11.57
N ARG A 340 -22.04 30.78 12.23
CA ARG A 340 -22.20 29.33 12.03
C ARG A 340 -22.63 28.91 10.63
N SER A 341 -23.71 29.48 10.11
CA SER A 341 -24.30 29.03 8.84
C SER A 341 -23.42 29.43 7.66
N THR A 342 -22.91 30.66 7.67
CA THR A 342 -22.05 31.20 6.63
C THR A 342 -20.71 30.47 6.61
N SER A 343 -20.14 30.17 7.77
CA SER A 343 -18.90 29.39 7.85
C SER A 343 -19.04 27.99 7.24
N ALA A 344 -20.14 27.29 7.54
CA ALA A 344 -20.36 25.94 7.01
C ALA A 344 -20.49 25.91 5.48
N LEU A 345 -21.20 26.90 4.91
CA LEU A 345 -21.34 27.04 3.47
C LEU A 345 -20.01 27.43 2.81
N THR A 346 -19.31 28.40 3.41
CA THR A 346 -17.98 28.85 2.94
C THR A 346 -17.02 27.67 2.92
N ALA A 347 -16.95 26.88 3.99
CA ALA A 347 -16.11 25.68 4.04
C ALA A 347 -16.44 24.67 2.93
N SER A 348 -17.73 24.42 2.65
CA SER A 348 -18.14 23.53 1.55
C SER A 348 -17.72 24.07 0.17
N ILE A 349 -17.91 25.37 -0.07
CA ILE A 349 -17.50 26.02 -1.32
C ILE A 349 -15.97 25.97 -1.45
N THR A 350 -15.23 26.28 -0.39
CA THR A 350 -13.77 26.22 -0.38
C THR A 350 -13.26 24.81 -0.66
N CYS A 351 -13.82 23.77 -0.03
CA CYS A 351 -13.46 22.38 -0.35
C CYS A 351 -13.71 22.03 -1.81
N LEU A 352 -14.86 22.44 -2.36
CA LEU A 352 -15.18 22.21 -3.77
C LEU A 352 -14.17 22.93 -4.70
N LEU A 353 -13.90 24.20 -4.43
CA LEU A 353 -12.95 25.00 -5.20
C LEU A 353 -11.54 24.42 -5.14
N ILE A 354 -11.06 24.00 -3.96
CA ILE A 354 -9.76 23.33 -3.83
C ILE A 354 -9.73 22.07 -4.68
N GLY A 355 -10.77 21.22 -4.60
CA GLY A 355 -10.84 20.00 -5.40
C GLY A 355 -10.83 20.26 -6.91
N ILE A 356 -11.52 21.31 -7.38
CA ILE A 356 -11.53 21.74 -8.78
C ILE A 356 -10.18 22.34 -9.19
N VAL A 357 -9.56 23.18 -8.37
CA VAL A 357 -8.25 23.79 -8.66
C VAL A 357 -7.17 22.72 -8.76
N VAL A 358 -7.16 21.73 -7.86
CA VAL A 358 -6.22 20.60 -7.93
C VAL A 358 -6.47 19.77 -9.19
N LEU A 359 -7.73 19.56 -9.58
CA LEU A 359 -8.09 18.86 -10.82
C LEU A 359 -7.61 19.61 -12.07
N ILE A 360 -7.83 20.92 -12.15
CA ILE A 360 -7.36 21.79 -13.24
C ILE A 360 -5.83 21.76 -13.31
N TYR A 361 -5.15 21.95 -12.18
CA TYR A 361 -3.69 21.88 -12.10
C TYR A 361 -3.15 20.53 -12.56
N PHE A 362 -3.79 19.43 -12.14
CA PHE A 362 -3.44 18.08 -12.57
C PHE A 362 -3.60 17.93 -14.09
N GLN A 363 -4.73 18.35 -14.67
CA GLN A 363 -4.95 18.27 -16.12
C GLN A 363 -3.96 19.11 -16.93
N SER A 364 -3.62 20.32 -16.45
CA SER A 364 -2.69 21.22 -17.14
C SER A 364 -1.25 20.66 -17.17
N ASN A 365 -0.82 19.95 -16.13
CA ASN A 365 0.54 19.41 -16.00
C ASN A 365 0.66 17.93 -16.38
N ARG A 366 -0.46 17.30 -16.75
CA ARG A 366 -0.47 15.91 -17.17
C ARG A 366 0.41 15.70 -18.40
N SER A 367 1.26 14.67 -18.38
CA SER A 367 2.09 14.35 -19.54
C SER A 367 1.20 14.04 -20.74
N ARG A 368 1.22 14.89 -21.77
CA ARG A 368 0.47 14.64 -23.00
C ARG A 368 1.18 13.58 -23.84
N SER A 369 0.41 12.79 -24.56
CA SER A 369 0.97 11.92 -25.60
C SER A 369 1.62 12.80 -26.68
N ILE A 370 2.85 12.47 -27.06
CA ILE A 370 3.57 13.14 -28.14
C ILE A 370 3.62 12.25 -29.39
N PRO A 371 3.57 12.81 -30.62
CA PRO A 371 3.82 12.04 -31.83
C PRO A 371 5.23 11.41 -31.83
N ILE A 372 5.35 10.19 -32.37
CA ILE A 372 6.63 9.44 -32.40
C ILE A 372 7.71 10.21 -33.18
N GLN A 373 7.32 10.94 -34.22
CA GLN A 373 8.22 11.74 -35.05
C GLN A 373 8.93 12.84 -34.25
N ASN A 374 8.31 13.32 -33.17
CA ASN A 374 8.77 14.47 -32.41
C ASN A 374 9.61 14.07 -31.18
N ILE A 375 9.99 12.79 -31.03
CA ILE A 375 10.73 12.31 -29.85
C ILE A 375 12.06 13.06 -29.70
N ALA A 376 12.83 13.23 -30.78
CA ALA A 376 14.14 13.88 -30.72
C ALA A 376 14.03 15.35 -30.26
N GLU A 377 13.09 16.10 -30.84
CA GLU A 377 12.81 17.49 -30.45
C GLU A 377 12.28 17.57 -29.01
N SER A 378 11.38 16.66 -28.64
CA SER A 378 10.77 16.62 -27.30
C SER A 378 11.80 16.30 -26.22
N LEU A 379 12.80 15.45 -26.51
CA LEU A 379 13.93 15.19 -25.61
C LEU A 379 14.87 16.41 -25.49
N ALA A 380 14.93 17.27 -26.50
CA ALA A 380 15.74 18.49 -26.48
C ALA A 380 15.01 19.68 -25.83
N SER A 381 13.70 19.58 -25.58
CA SER A 381 12.88 20.64 -25.00
C SER A 381 13.42 21.11 -23.64
N ASP A 382 13.34 22.41 -23.35
CA ASP A 382 13.65 22.97 -22.03
C ASP A 382 12.60 22.58 -20.97
N HIS A 383 11.39 22.22 -21.40
CA HIS A 383 10.30 21.83 -20.52
C HIS A 383 10.41 20.35 -20.10
N TRP A 384 10.67 20.09 -18.81
CA TRP A 384 10.87 18.73 -18.30
C TRP A 384 9.68 17.78 -18.53
N PRO A 385 8.40 18.20 -18.43
CA PRO A 385 7.26 17.33 -18.74
C PRO A 385 7.26 16.84 -20.19
N THR A 386 7.71 17.68 -21.14
CA THR A 386 7.86 17.30 -22.55
C THR A 386 8.93 16.23 -22.72
N ARG A 387 10.07 16.38 -22.03
CA ARG A 387 11.13 15.35 -22.01
C ARG A 387 10.64 14.04 -21.39
N VAL A 388 9.89 14.11 -20.28
CA VAL A 388 9.27 12.93 -19.65
C VAL A 388 8.25 12.25 -20.55
N ALA A 389 7.42 13.01 -21.28
CA ALA A 389 6.50 12.44 -22.26
C ALA A 389 7.25 11.68 -23.37
N ALA A 390 8.40 12.19 -23.82
CA ALA A 390 9.27 11.50 -24.76
C ALA A 390 9.87 10.21 -24.19
N LEU A 391 10.36 10.24 -22.95
CA LEU A 391 10.89 9.04 -22.28
C LEU A 391 9.79 7.98 -22.06
N LYS A 392 8.58 8.39 -21.68
CA LYS A 392 7.40 7.52 -21.58
C LYS A 392 7.09 6.87 -22.94
N MET A 393 7.11 7.65 -24.03
CA MET A 393 6.89 7.15 -25.39
C MET A 393 7.97 6.14 -25.82
N ILE A 394 9.24 6.43 -25.52
CA ILE A 394 10.37 5.54 -25.81
C ILE A 394 10.20 4.20 -25.09
N GLU A 395 9.84 4.22 -23.80
CA GLU A 395 9.59 2.98 -23.06
C GLU A 395 8.40 2.21 -23.65
N GLN A 396 7.26 2.89 -23.86
CA GLN A 396 6.04 2.27 -24.36
C GLN A 396 6.26 1.60 -25.72
N LYS A 397 7.03 2.24 -26.60
CA LYS A 397 7.36 1.75 -27.95
C LYS A 397 8.63 0.90 -27.99
N LYS A 398 9.28 0.68 -26.84
CA LYS A 398 10.52 -0.09 -26.67
C LYS A 398 11.65 0.37 -27.61
N LEU A 399 11.83 1.68 -27.74
CA LEU A 399 12.80 2.28 -28.65
C LEU A 399 14.19 2.41 -28.01
N GLU A 400 15.23 2.47 -28.85
CA GLU A 400 16.62 2.65 -28.43
C GLU A 400 16.89 4.13 -28.09
N ILE A 401 16.94 4.45 -26.79
CA ILE A 401 17.20 5.82 -26.30
C ILE A 401 18.54 6.37 -26.79
N ALA A 402 19.55 5.52 -26.96
CA ALA A 402 20.90 5.97 -27.29
C ALA A 402 21.04 6.41 -28.76
N GLY A 403 20.02 6.17 -29.59
CA GLY A 403 19.94 6.67 -30.97
C GLY A 403 19.57 8.15 -31.08
N TYR A 404 19.08 8.77 -30.00
CA TYR A 404 18.66 10.18 -30.03
C TYR A 404 19.82 11.11 -29.63
N ARG A 405 20.12 12.10 -30.47
CA ARG A 405 21.19 13.09 -30.23
C ARG A 405 21.14 13.76 -28.84
N PRO A 406 19.97 14.10 -28.26
CA PRO A 406 19.92 14.73 -26.94
C PRO A 406 20.29 13.82 -25.75
N TYR A 407 20.33 12.49 -25.95
CA TYR A 407 20.50 11.52 -24.86
C TYR A 407 21.70 11.79 -23.92
N PRO A 408 22.93 12.13 -24.40
CA PRO A 408 24.06 12.40 -23.52
C PRO A 408 23.80 13.55 -22.52
N ALA A 409 23.01 14.55 -22.91
CA ALA A 409 22.67 15.71 -22.08
C ALA A 409 21.61 15.42 -21.01
N LEU A 410 20.89 14.29 -21.11
CA LEU A 410 19.88 13.87 -20.12
C LEU A 410 20.51 13.28 -18.85
N LYS A 411 21.80 12.92 -18.91
CA LYS A 411 22.54 12.30 -17.80
C LYS A 411 22.91 13.27 -16.67
N ARG A 412 22.72 14.58 -16.82
CA ARG A 412 23.18 15.62 -15.89
C ARG A 412 22.02 16.38 -15.24
N ASN A 413 22.07 16.52 -13.91
CA ASN A 413 21.24 17.39 -13.05
C ASN A 413 19.79 17.64 -13.55
N ARG A 414 18.99 16.56 -13.66
CA ARG A 414 17.58 16.60 -14.06
C ARG A 414 16.65 16.36 -12.87
N PRO A 415 15.38 16.83 -12.90
CA PRO A 415 14.41 16.52 -11.85
C PRO A 415 14.21 15.00 -11.69
N PRO A 416 13.86 14.51 -10.49
CA PRO A 416 13.77 13.07 -10.21
C PRO A 416 12.75 12.34 -11.08
N GLN A 417 11.69 13.02 -11.53
CA GLN A 417 10.71 12.49 -12.48
C GLN A 417 11.38 12.11 -13.81
N GLU A 418 12.23 12.98 -14.35
CA GLU A 418 12.95 12.74 -15.60
C GLU A 418 13.98 11.63 -15.43
N ARG A 419 14.75 11.64 -14.34
CA ARG A 419 15.71 10.57 -14.05
C ARG A 419 15.03 9.21 -13.88
N TYR A 420 13.86 9.17 -13.22
CA TYR A 420 13.04 7.97 -13.08
C TYR A 420 12.70 7.35 -14.44
N TRP A 421 12.19 8.15 -15.37
CA TRP A 421 11.82 7.65 -16.71
C TRP A 421 13.05 7.35 -17.57
N LEU A 422 14.13 8.13 -17.44
CA LEU A 422 15.39 7.87 -18.14
C LEU A 422 15.94 6.49 -17.76
N VAL A 423 16.03 6.21 -16.46
CA VAL A 423 16.50 4.91 -15.94
C VAL A 423 15.67 3.76 -16.50
N ARG A 424 14.34 3.90 -16.57
CA ARG A 424 13.46 2.88 -17.18
C ARG A 424 13.77 2.67 -18.67
N THR A 425 14.01 3.73 -19.44
CA THR A 425 14.38 3.59 -20.86
C THR A 425 15.75 2.91 -21.05
N LEU A 426 16.70 3.10 -20.12
CA LEU A 426 18.01 2.44 -20.16
C LEU A 426 17.92 0.93 -20.01
N ALA A 427 16.85 0.40 -19.39
CA ALA A 427 16.62 -1.04 -19.29
C ALA A 427 16.49 -1.71 -20.67
N LEU A 428 16.00 -0.98 -21.68
CA LEU A 428 15.73 -1.47 -23.02
C LEU A 428 16.88 -1.22 -24.00
N SER A 429 17.85 -0.41 -23.61
CA SER A 429 18.95 0.00 -24.48
C SER A 429 20.01 -1.10 -24.60
N ARG A 430 20.45 -1.34 -25.83
CA ARG A 430 21.39 -2.41 -26.20
C ARG A 430 22.84 -2.02 -25.95
N ARG A 431 23.14 -0.76 -25.58
CA ARG A 431 24.51 -0.33 -25.35
C ARG A 431 25.14 -1.02 -24.12
N PRO A 432 26.39 -1.49 -24.23
CA PRO A 432 27.06 -2.20 -23.13
C PRO A 432 27.30 -1.28 -21.91
N ASP A 433 27.66 -0.02 -22.15
CA ASP A 433 28.03 0.97 -21.12
C ASP A 433 26.89 1.34 -20.16
N ASN A 434 25.64 1.09 -20.56
CA ASN A 434 24.47 1.41 -19.74
C ASN A 434 24.42 0.63 -18.42
N LEU A 435 25.12 -0.51 -18.32
CA LEU A 435 25.28 -1.19 -17.05
C LEU A 435 25.93 -0.26 -16.01
N GLY A 436 27.02 0.41 -16.39
CA GLY A 436 27.72 1.36 -15.51
C GLY A 436 26.79 2.49 -15.10
N ILE A 437 26.05 3.06 -16.06
CA ILE A 437 25.09 4.15 -15.81
C ILE A 437 23.99 3.70 -14.83
N LEU A 438 23.40 2.52 -15.02
CA LEU A 438 22.38 2.00 -14.12
C LEU A 438 22.93 1.73 -12.70
N LEU A 439 24.18 1.29 -12.60
CA LEU A 439 24.86 1.10 -11.31
C LEU A 439 25.14 2.44 -10.61
N GLU A 440 25.45 3.50 -11.36
CA GLU A 440 25.58 4.86 -10.80
C GLU A 440 24.24 5.33 -10.20
N TYR A 441 23.11 5.10 -10.89
CA TYR A 441 21.77 5.46 -10.40
C TYR A 441 21.31 4.67 -9.16
N LEU A 442 22.01 3.61 -8.75
CA LEU A 442 21.81 2.99 -7.42
C LEU A 442 22.25 3.93 -6.27
N ASN A 443 22.91 5.06 -6.57
CA ASN A 443 23.30 6.08 -5.61
C ASN A 443 22.45 7.36 -5.72
N ASP A 444 21.39 7.37 -6.54
CA ASP A 444 20.56 8.56 -6.72
C ASP A 444 19.96 9.03 -5.38
N ASP A 445 19.88 10.33 -5.17
CA ASP A 445 19.33 10.93 -3.94
C ASP A 445 17.83 10.60 -3.76
N ASN A 446 17.12 10.38 -4.87
CA ASN A 446 15.72 10.04 -4.89
C ASN A 446 15.49 8.51 -4.86
N LEU A 447 14.79 8.05 -3.82
CA LEU A 447 14.46 6.63 -3.62
C LEU A 447 13.73 6.01 -4.83
N ASN A 448 12.81 6.74 -5.48
CA ASN A 448 12.08 6.20 -6.64
C ASN A 448 13.00 5.99 -7.84
N VAL A 449 14.05 6.80 -7.99
CA VAL A 449 15.03 6.61 -9.06
C VAL A 449 15.90 5.39 -8.77
N ARG A 450 16.38 5.23 -7.52
CA ARG A 450 17.14 4.04 -7.10
C ARG A 450 16.35 2.75 -7.30
N THR A 451 15.07 2.72 -6.92
CA THR A 451 14.22 1.54 -7.08
C THR A 451 13.99 1.19 -8.56
N MET A 452 13.84 2.20 -9.43
CA MET A 452 13.78 1.95 -10.87
C MET A 452 15.11 1.50 -11.45
N ALA A 453 16.25 1.89 -10.88
CA ALA A 453 17.55 1.40 -11.30
C ALA A 453 17.69 -0.10 -11.01
N TYR A 454 17.29 -0.57 -9.82
CA TYR A 454 17.21 -2.02 -9.55
C TYR A 454 16.26 -2.73 -10.52
N TYR A 455 15.04 -2.20 -10.72
CA TYR A 455 14.09 -2.76 -11.67
C TYR A 455 14.67 -2.89 -13.08
N SER A 456 15.35 -1.84 -13.55
CA SER A 456 15.97 -1.78 -14.88
C SER A 456 17.14 -2.73 -15.02
N LEU A 457 17.95 -2.90 -13.97
CA LEU A 457 19.02 -3.90 -13.93
C LEU A 457 18.46 -5.32 -14.04
N GLY A 458 17.38 -5.62 -13.30
CA GLY A 458 16.69 -6.91 -13.38
C GLY A 458 16.12 -7.19 -14.76
N LEU A 459 15.42 -6.22 -15.37
CA LEU A 459 14.89 -6.33 -16.73
C LEU A 459 15.98 -6.55 -17.78
N ARG A 460 17.14 -5.90 -17.64
CA ARG A 460 18.24 -6.03 -18.58
C ARG A 460 18.90 -7.41 -18.53
N GLY A 461 18.74 -8.16 -17.44
CA GLY A 461 19.19 -9.54 -17.36
C GLY A 461 20.71 -9.73 -17.32
N ASN A 462 21.49 -8.68 -17.01
CA ASN A 462 22.96 -8.79 -16.99
C ASN A 462 23.47 -9.27 -15.62
N PRO A 463 24.00 -10.50 -15.49
CA PRO A 463 24.37 -11.07 -14.19
C PRO A 463 25.51 -10.33 -13.48
N ARG A 464 26.28 -9.49 -14.19
CA ARG A 464 27.33 -8.64 -13.58
C ARG A 464 26.76 -7.66 -12.54
N ALA A 465 25.46 -7.39 -12.57
CA ALA A 465 24.78 -6.55 -11.57
C ALA A 465 24.54 -7.25 -10.21
N ILE A 466 24.63 -8.59 -10.14
CA ILE A 466 24.31 -9.35 -8.90
C ILE A 466 25.17 -8.89 -7.71
N ARG A 467 26.51 -8.91 -7.84
CA ARG A 467 27.41 -8.53 -6.75
C ARG A 467 27.23 -7.06 -6.32
N PRO A 468 27.17 -6.07 -7.23
CA PRO A 468 26.83 -4.70 -6.87
C PRO A 468 25.51 -4.57 -6.10
N ILE A 469 24.46 -5.28 -6.52
CA ILE A 469 23.14 -5.22 -5.86
C ILE A 469 23.21 -5.81 -4.45
N ILE A 470 23.87 -6.95 -4.25
CA ILE A 470 24.07 -7.54 -2.90
C ILE A 470 24.81 -6.56 -1.99
N SER A 471 25.92 -5.97 -2.45
CA SER A 471 26.68 -4.99 -1.65
C SER A 471 25.86 -3.75 -1.28
N LYS A 472 24.90 -3.36 -2.14
CA LYS A 472 23.96 -2.28 -1.82
C LYS A 472 22.93 -2.68 -0.78
N ILE A 473 22.37 -3.89 -0.87
CA ILE A 473 21.45 -4.40 0.15
C ILE A 473 22.11 -4.39 1.52
N GLU A 474 23.36 -4.85 1.64
CA GLU A 474 24.09 -4.92 2.92
C GLU A 474 24.27 -3.56 3.60
N LYS A 475 24.39 -2.48 2.81
CA LYS A 475 24.67 -1.11 3.29
C LYS A 475 23.41 -0.24 3.39
N SER A 476 22.31 -0.64 2.77
CA SER A 476 21.09 0.15 2.72
C SER A 476 20.37 0.15 4.06
N ASP A 477 19.91 1.32 4.48
CA ASP A 477 19.03 1.56 5.64
C ASP A 477 17.56 1.71 5.22
N ASN A 478 17.22 1.40 3.97
CA ASN A 478 15.88 1.60 3.43
C ASN A 478 15.22 0.28 3.03
N TRP A 479 14.18 -0.12 3.75
CA TRP A 479 13.43 -1.35 3.46
C TRP A 479 12.90 -1.39 2.02
N TYR A 480 12.28 -0.29 1.56
CA TYR A 480 11.63 -0.25 0.25
C TYR A 480 12.63 -0.46 -0.89
N GLU A 481 13.82 0.13 -0.76
CA GLU A 481 14.93 -0.09 -1.68
C GLU A 481 15.36 -1.56 -1.73
N GLN A 482 15.56 -2.18 -0.56
CA GLN A 482 16.00 -3.57 -0.47
C GLN A 482 15.02 -4.57 -1.09
N VAL A 483 13.70 -4.30 -1.03
CA VAL A 483 12.69 -5.13 -1.71
C VAL A 483 12.88 -5.08 -3.23
N TYR A 484 13.16 -3.90 -3.80
CA TYR A 484 13.43 -3.77 -5.25
C TYR A 484 14.76 -4.41 -5.64
N ALA A 485 15.79 -4.23 -4.81
CA ALA A 485 17.08 -4.88 -4.99
C ALA A 485 16.96 -6.41 -4.99
N TYR A 486 16.22 -6.98 -4.03
CA TYR A 486 15.97 -8.42 -3.97
C TYR A 486 15.22 -8.92 -5.21
N LYS A 487 14.15 -8.22 -5.63
CA LYS A 487 13.42 -8.57 -6.87
C LYS A 487 14.32 -8.54 -8.10
N ALA A 488 15.23 -7.57 -8.19
CA ALA A 488 16.21 -7.51 -9.26
C ALA A 488 17.16 -8.72 -9.24
N LEU A 489 17.66 -9.13 -8.07
CA LEU A 489 18.45 -10.35 -7.93
C LEU A 489 17.68 -11.58 -8.45
N ARG A 490 16.42 -11.74 -8.06
CA ARG A 490 15.57 -12.84 -8.53
C ARG A 490 15.39 -12.82 -10.05
N ALA A 491 15.16 -11.64 -10.64
CA ALA A 491 15.06 -11.48 -12.09
C ALA A 491 16.36 -11.82 -12.83
N LEU A 492 17.51 -11.60 -12.20
CA LEU A 492 18.84 -11.99 -12.71
C LEU A 492 19.16 -13.49 -12.52
N GLY A 493 18.22 -14.28 -11.99
CA GLY A 493 18.41 -15.70 -11.74
C GLY A 493 19.24 -16.01 -10.48
N TRP A 494 19.52 -15.01 -9.63
CA TRP A 494 20.18 -15.24 -8.35
C TRP A 494 19.24 -15.98 -7.40
N MET A 495 19.77 -17.02 -6.76
CA MET A 495 19.10 -17.77 -5.71
C MET A 495 19.84 -17.61 -4.40
N GLN A 496 19.07 -17.55 -3.31
CA GLN A 496 19.58 -17.56 -1.95
C GLN A 496 20.46 -18.80 -1.72
N THR A 497 21.58 -18.61 -1.02
CA THR A 497 22.47 -19.67 -0.55
C THR A 497 22.84 -19.41 0.90
N LYS A 498 23.16 -20.48 1.64
CA LYS A 498 23.64 -20.40 3.02
C LYS A 498 25.10 -19.95 3.01
N SER A 499 25.35 -18.65 2.96
CA SER A 499 26.71 -18.08 2.94
C SER A 499 26.79 -16.63 3.42
N HIS A 500 25.67 -16.10 3.92
CA HIS A 500 25.51 -14.69 4.31
C HIS A 500 25.46 -14.48 5.81
#